data_AF-W2D5T4-F1
#
_entry.id   AF-W2D5T4-F1
#
_cell.length_a   1.000
_cell.length_b   1.000
_cell.length_c   1.000
_cell.angle_alpha   90.00
_cell.angle_beta   90.00
_cell.angle_gamma   90.00
#
_symmetry.space_group_name_H-M   'P 1'
#
loop_
_entity.id
_entity.type
_entity.pdbx_description
1 polymer ?
#
loop_
_entity_poly.entity_id
_entity_poly.type
_entity_poly.pdbx_seq_one_letter_code
_entity_poly.pdbx_strand_id
1 'polypeptide(L)' 'MLRFKRVLLAVFVLLLALVVVAFVLENQQAASLSFLGWTTAEFPVSVFVTLALIAGLAVGPALSLLLGRNRSGLKS' A
#
# COMPACT_ATOMS: atom_id res chain seq x y z
N MET A 1 1.43 -14.12 23.87
CA MET A 1 1.71 -14.04 22.42
C MET A 1 0.83 -13.04 21.66
N LEU A 2 -0.51 -13.09 21.75
CA LEU A 2 -1.40 -12.22 20.94
C LEU A 2 -1.22 -10.71 21.20
N ARG A 3 -0.99 -10.29 22.46
CA ARG A 3 -0.74 -8.87 22.78
C ARG A 3 0.61 -8.38 22.25
N PHE A 4 1.67 -9.17 22.41
CA PHE A 4 2.99 -8.84 21.86
C PHE A 4 2.96 -8.75 20.33
N LYS A 5 2.28 -9.68 19.65
CA LYS A 5 2.06 -9.61 18.19
C LYS A 5 1.31 -8.35 17.76
N ARG A 6 0.28 -7.93 18.52
CA ARG A 6 -0.46 -6.68 18.25
C ARG A 6 0.40 -5.44 18.47
N VAL A 7 1.21 -5.41 19.54
CA VAL A 7 2.14 -4.30 19.80
C VAL A 7 3.18 -4.23 18.67
N LEU A 8 3.74 -5.36 18.25
CA LEU A 8 4.70 -5.40 17.15
C LEU A 8 4.08 -4.93 15.83
N LEU A 9 2.84 -5.32 15.54
CA LEU A 9 2.11 -4.85 14.38
C LEU A 9 1.84 -3.34 14.45
N ALA A 10 1.42 -2.83 15.61
CA ALA A 10 1.22 -1.40 15.80
C ALA A 10 2.52 -0.61 15.60
N VAL A 11 3.64 -1.08 16.16
CA VAL A 11 4.96 -0.48 15.95
C VAL A 11 5.35 -0.51 14.49
N PHE A 12 5.15 -1.64 13.79
CA PHE A 12 5.42 -1.74 12.36
C PHE A 12 4.59 -0.74 11.54
N VAL A 13 3.29 -0.63 11.82
CA VAL A 13 2.40 0.34 11.14
C VAL A 13 2.86 1.77 11.42
N LEU A 14 3.25 2.10 12.65
CA LEU A 14 3.77 3.42 13.00
C LEU A 14 5.07 3.73 12.26
N LEU A 15 6.01 2.78 12.20
CA LEU A 15 7.25 2.94 11.44
C LEU A 15 6.96 3.13 9.94
N LEU A 16 6.04 2.35 9.39
CA LEU A 16 5.63 2.50 7.99
C LEU A 16 5.00 3.88 7.74
N ALA A 17 4.16 4.36 8.65
CA ALA A 17 3.58 5.70 8.56
C ALA A 17 4.67 6.80 8.61
N LEU A 18 5.67 6.66 9.49
CA LEU A 18 6.80 7.59 9.55
C LEU A 18 7.62 7.59 8.25
N VAL A 19 7.89 6.41 7.69
CA VAL A 19 8.57 6.29 6.39
C VAL A 19 7.77 6.96 5.29
N VAL A 20 6.44 6.77 5.25
CA VAL A 20 5.58 7.43 4.25
C VAL A 20 5.62 8.94 4.42
N VAL A 21 5.53 9.46 5.64
CA VAL A 21 5.60 10.91 5.89
C VAL A 21 6.94 11.48 5.45
N ALA A 22 8.05 10.85 5.83
CA ALA A 22 9.39 11.28 5.41
C ALA A 22 9.51 11.24 3.88
N PHE A 23 9.06 10.15 3.25
CA PHE A 23 9.05 10.01 1.80
C PHE A 23 8.25 11.14 1.11
N VAL A 24 7.07 11.48 1.63
CA VAL A 24 6.24 12.58 1.10
C VAL A 24 6.97 13.91 1.19
N LEU A 25 7.65 14.17 2.30
CA LEU A 25 8.39 15.41 2.52
C LEU A 25 9.63 15.51 1.61
N GLU A 26 10.37 14.42 1.46
CA GLU A 26 11.56 14.37 0.59
C GLU A 26 11.21 14.43 -0.90
N ASN A 27 10.04 13.90 -1.29
CA ASN A 27 9.61 13.78 -2.69
C ASN A 27 8.47 14.75 -3.02
N GLN A 28 8.67 16.04 -2.70
CA GLN A 28 7.77 17.13 -3.08
C GLN A 28 7.94 17.61 -4.53
N GLN A 29 8.93 17.06 -5.25
CA GLN A 29 9.19 17.40 -6.64
C GLN A 29 7.97 17.14 -7.53
N ALA A 30 7.59 18.13 -8.33
CA ALA A 30 6.51 18.00 -9.30
C ALA A 30 6.87 16.98 -10.39
N ALA A 31 5.92 16.11 -10.72
CA ALA A 31 6.00 15.15 -11.80
C ALA A 31 4.64 15.00 -12.47
N SER A 32 4.65 14.60 -13.73
CA SER A 32 3.47 14.20 -14.50
C SER A 32 3.62 12.75 -14.94
N LEU A 33 2.54 11.98 -14.87
CA LEU A 33 2.50 10.64 -15.45
C LEU A 33 1.87 10.68 -16.84
N SER A 34 2.49 9.98 -17.78
CA SER A 34 1.98 9.84 -19.14
C SER A 34 1.65 8.37 -19.42
N PHE A 35 0.39 8.09 -19.74
CA PHE A 35 -0.10 6.75 -20.05
C PHE A 35 -0.89 6.78 -21.36
N LEU A 36 -0.52 5.92 -22.32
CA LEU A 36 -1.24 5.78 -23.60
C LEU A 36 -1.50 7.13 -24.31
N GLY A 37 -0.52 8.04 -24.24
CA GLY A 37 -0.61 9.39 -24.83
C GLY A 37 -1.38 10.42 -24.01
N TRP A 38 -1.95 10.04 -22.86
CA TRP A 38 -2.65 10.93 -21.94
C TRP A 38 -1.73 11.28 -20.78
N THR A 39 -1.66 12.57 -20.43
CA THR A 39 -0.79 13.06 -19.37
C THR A 39 -1.63 13.59 -18.20
N THR A 40 -1.25 13.25 -16.98
CA THR A 40 -1.88 13.79 -15.77
C THR A 40 -1.47 15.23 -15.53
N ALA A 41 -2.20 15.94 -14.67
CA ALA A 41 -1.70 17.19 -14.08
C ALA A 41 -0.43 16.91 -13.25
N GLU A 42 0.38 17.96 -13.07
CA GLU A 42 1.59 17.89 -12.25
C GLU A 42 1.22 17.77 -10.78
N PHE A 43 1.74 16.73 -10.14
CA PHE A 43 1.63 16.51 -8.70
C PHE A 43 2.99 16.08 -8.14
N PRO A 44 3.22 16.23 -6.83
CA PRO A 44 4.41 15.66 -6.20
C PRO A 44 4.54 14.17 -6.49
N VAL A 45 5.75 13.69 -6.81
CA VAL A 45 6.05 12.27 -7.05
C VAL A 45 5.47 11.39 -5.93
N SER A 46 5.54 11.89 -4.69
CA SER A 46 5.02 11.22 -3.53
C SER A 46 3.54 10.85 -3.63
N VAL A 47 2.70 11.69 -4.22
CA VAL A 47 1.27 11.44 -4.39
C VAL A 47 1.04 10.16 -5.20
N PHE A 48 1.73 10.03 -6.34
CA PHE A 48 1.57 8.87 -7.21
C PHE A 48 2.03 7.58 -6.55
N VAL A 49 3.19 7.61 -5.88
CA VAL A 49 3.76 6.43 -5.24
C VAL A 49 2.93 6.00 -4.02
N THR A 50 2.46 6.94 -3.20
CA THR A 50 1.58 6.63 -2.07
C THR A 50 0.24 6.06 -2.54
N LEU A 51 -0.35 6.60 -3.61
CA LEU A 51 -1.57 6.04 -4.19
C LEU A 51 -1.35 4.63 -4.73
N ALA A 52 -0.23 4.37 -5.41
CA ALA A 52 0.12 3.03 -5.88
C ALA A 52 0.30 2.03 -4.73
N LEU A 53 0.89 2.47 -3.61
CA LEU A 53 1.03 1.66 -2.41
C LEU A 53 -0.35 1.29 -1.84
N ILE A 54 -1.24 2.29 -1.66
CA ILE A 54 -2.61 2.07 -1.18
C ILE A 54 -3.37 1.13 -2.13
N ALA A 55 -3.25 1.33 -3.44
CA ALA A 55 -3.86 0.47 -4.44
C ALA A 55 -3.34 -0.97 -4.34
N GLY A 56 -2.03 -1.17 -4.20
CA GLY A 56 -1.44 -2.50 -3.98
C GLY A 56 -1.95 -3.18 -2.70
N LEU A 57 -2.08 -2.42 -1.60
CA LEU A 57 -2.67 -2.91 -0.35
C LEU A 57 -4.14 -3.33 -0.50
N ALA A 58 -4.92 -2.67 -1.37
CA ALA A 58 -6.31 -3.03 -1.63
C ALA A 58 -6.43 -4.21 -2.61
N VAL A 59 -5.58 -4.24 -3.64
CA VAL A 59 -5.56 -5.28 -4.67
C VAL A 59 -5.17 -6.64 -4.09
N GLY A 60 -4.20 -6.71 -3.18
CA GLY A 60 -3.78 -7.98 -2.56
C GLY A 60 -4.94 -8.77 -1.92
N PRO A 61 -5.69 -8.18 -0.97
CA PRO A 61 -6.89 -8.77 -0.39
C PRO A 61 -7.99 -9.04 -1.42
N ALA A 62 -8.22 -8.12 -2.37
CA ALA A 62 -9.22 -8.32 -3.42
C ALA A 62 -8.90 -9.56 -4.26
N LEU A 63 -7.64 -9.73 -4.68
CA LEU A 63 -7.17 -10.93 -5.39
C LEU A 63 -7.28 -12.18 -4.49
N SER A 64 -6.93 -12.09 -3.21
CA SER A 64 -7.10 -13.22 -2.28
C SER A 64 -8.56 -13.66 -2.12
N LEU A 65 -9.51 -12.73 -2.22
CA LEU A 65 -10.95 -13.01 -2.18
C LEU A 65 -11.42 -13.62 -3.51
N LEU A 66 -10.99 -13.07 -4.65
CA LEU A 66 -11.39 -13.52 -5.98
C LEU A 66 -10.79 -14.88 -6.36
N LEU A 67 -9.52 -15.12 -6.03
CA LEU A 67 -8.81 -16.38 -6.27
C LEU A 67 -9.03 -17.40 -5.15
N GLY A 68 -9.96 -17.13 -4.22
CA GLY A 68 -10.55 -18.05 -3.27
C GLY A 68 -9.70 -19.29 -2.95
N ARG A 69 -8.90 -19.19 -1.88
CA ARG A 69 -8.16 -20.31 -1.28
C ARG A 69 -9.10 -21.51 -1.08
N ASN A 70 -9.04 -22.49 -1.98
CA ASN A 70 -9.69 -23.80 -1.84
C ASN A 70 -9.03 -24.59 -0.68
N ARG A 71 -9.33 -24.19 0.55
CA ARG A 71 -9.00 -24.93 1.78
C ARG A 71 -10.27 -25.23 2.57
N SER A 72 -11.34 -25.58 1.87
CA SER A 72 -12.53 -26.22 2.44
C SER A 72 -12.38 -27.75 2.39
N GLY A 73 -11.35 -28.30 3.05
CA GLY A 73 -11.18 -29.75 3.05
C GLY A 73 -9.98 -30.25 3.85
N LEU A 74 -9.94 -30.02 5.17
CA LEU A 74 -9.26 -30.94 6.10
C LEU A 74 -9.68 -30.67 7.55
N LYS A 75 -10.84 -31.23 7.94
CA LYS A 75 -11.16 -31.82 9.26
C LYS A 75 -12.67 -31.83 9.47
N SER A 76 -13.30 -32.98 9.25
CA SER A 76 -13.76 -33.84 10.34
C SER A 76 -13.98 -35.24 9.80
#